data_AF-A0A418IG62-F1
#
_entry.id   AF-A0A418IG62-F1
#
_cell.length_a   1.000
_cell.length_b   1.000
_cell.length_c   1.000
_cell.angle_alpha   90.00
_cell.angle_beta   90.00
_cell.angle_gamma   90.00
#
_symmetry.space_group_name_H-M   'P 1'
#
loop_
_entity.id
_entity.type
_entity.pdbx_description
1 polymer ?
#
loop_
_entity_poly.entity_id
_entity_poly.type
_entity_poly.pdbx_seq_one_letter_code
_entity_poly.pdbx_strand_id
1 'polypeptide(L)' 'MANGSEAIVWKQNRVAKQMIKSEATSPENAKTYDDLNIKHKRTFNNLLKKEVIIQIADKYYLDEGAWAKFRKSFKRLFLI' A
#
# COMPACT_ATOMS: atom_id res chain seq x y z
N MET A 1 0.36 23.75 -8.58
CA MET A 1 0.27 22.60 -9.51
C MET A 1 0.74 21.39 -8.73
N ALA A 2 -0.07 20.34 -8.57
CA ALA A 2 0.38 19.14 -7.86
C ALA A 2 1.37 18.40 -8.77
N ASN A 3 2.61 18.25 -8.32
CA ASN A 3 3.64 17.54 -9.08
C ASN A 3 3.20 16.07 -9.26
N GLY A 4 3.49 15.46 -10.42
CA GLY A 4 3.08 14.08 -10.71
C GLY A 4 3.52 13.06 -9.65
N SER A 5 4.61 13.35 -8.94
CA SER A 5 5.11 12.60 -7.78
C SER A 5 4.17 12.66 -6.57
N GLU A 6 3.58 13.82 -6.25
CA GLU A 6 2.62 13.98 -5.15
C GLU A 6 1.36 13.16 -5.39
N ALA A 7 0.89 13.11 -6.63
CA ALA A 7 -0.27 12.29 -7.01
C ALA A 7 0.02 10.78 -6.82
N ILE A 8 1.25 10.33 -7.06
CA ILE A 8 1.66 8.94 -6.83
C ILE A 8 1.67 8.63 -5.33
N VAL A 9 2.30 9.49 -4.52
CA VAL A 9 2.34 9.35 -3.06
C VAL A 9 0.93 9.33 -2.47
N TRP A 10 0.05 10.22 -2.94
CA TRP A 10 -1.32 10.29 -2.49
C TRP A 10 -2.07 8.98 -2.78
N LYS A 11 -1.94 8.41 -3.98
CA LYS A 11 -2.55 7.12 -4.33
C LYS A 11 -2.01 5.97 -3.47
N GLN A 12 -0.71 5.92 -3.22
CA GLN A 12 -0.10 4.89 -2.35
C GLN A 12 -0.63 4.99 -0.92
N ASN A 13 -0.68 6.20 -0.38
CA ASN A 13 -1.24 6.46 0.94
C ASN A 13 -2.73 6.10 1.03
N ARG A 14 -3.50 6.32 -0.04
CA ARG A 14 -4.92 5.94 -0.10
C ARG A 14 -5.10 4.43 -0.02
N VAL A 15 -4.27 3.65 -0.72
CA VAL A 15 -4.30 2.18 -0.64
C VAL A 15 -3.95 1.71 0.77
N ALA A 16 -2.83 2.17 1.33
CA ALA A 16 -2.40 1.76 2.67
C ALA A 16 -3.45 2.14 3.75
N LYS A 17 -4.00 3.36 3.70
CA LYS A 17 -5.07 3.79 4.62
C LYS A 17 -6.31 2.90 4.53
N GLN A 18 -6.67 2.46 3.33
CA GLN A 18 -7.82 1.58 3.14
C GLN A 18 -7.56 0.20 3.78
N MET A 19 -6.37 -0.38 3.60
CA MET A 19 -6.01 -1.65 4.21
C MET A 19 -5.96 -1.59 5.74
N ILE A 20 -5.42 -0.50 6.30
CA ILE A 20 -5.42 -0.24 7.74
C ILE A 20 -6.85 -0.09 8.27
N LYS A 21 -7.71 0.66 7.56
CA LYS A 21 -9.12 0.83 7.92
C LYS A 21 -9.87 -0.51 7.90
N SER A 22 -9.49 -1.42 7.02
CA SER A 22 -10.04 -2.77 6.97
C SER A 22 -9.30 -3.76 7.89
N GLU A 23 -8.36 -3.31 8.72
CA GLU A 23 -7.57 -4.14 9.66
C GLU A 23 -6.71 -5.22 8.99
N ALA A 24 -6.50 -5.12 7.67
CA ALA A 24 -5.71 -6.06 6.90
C ALA A 24 -4.22 -5.72 7.01
N THR A 25 -3.66 -5.84 8.22
CA THR A 25 -2.28 -5.45 8.56
C THR A 25 -1.42 -6.62 9.04
N SER A 26 -1.97 -7.82 9.12
CA SER A 26 -1.27 -9.04 9.51
C SER A 26 -1.77 -10.25 8.71
N PRO A 27 -1.02 -11.37 8.69
CA PRO A 27 -1.46 -12.62 8.09
C PRO A 27 -2.83 -13.10 8.61
N GLU A 28 -3.06 -12.96 9.91
CA GLU A 28 -4.27 -13.43 10.60
C GLU A 28 -5.52 -12.66 10.15
N ASN A 29 -5.36 -11.37 9.87
CA ASN A 29 -6.44 -10.47 9.46
C ASN A 29 -6.43 -10.18 7.95
N ALA A 30 -5.72 -10.98 7.16
CA ALA A 30 -5.63 -10.80 5.72
C ALA A 30 -7.02 -10.86 5.06
N LYS A 31 -7.25 -10.03 4.05
CA LYS A 31 -8.55 -9.88 3.38
C LYS A 31 -8.43 -10.07 1.88
N THR A 32 -9.51 -10.52 1.25
CA THR A 32 -9.54 -10.65 -0.22
C THR A 32 -9.46 -9.28 -0.88
N TYR A 33 -9.08 -9.24 -2.16
CA TYR A 33 -9.02 -7.97 -2.89
C TYR A 33 -10.37 -7.23 -2.90
N ASP A 34 -11.46 -7.98 -3.00
CA ASP A 34 -12.82 -7.43 -3.05
C ASP A 34 -13.23 -6.83 -1.70
N ASP A 35 -12.91 -7.51 -0.59
CA ASP A 35 -13.17 -7.02 0.78
C ASP A 35 -12.41 -5.73 1.10
N LEU A 36 -11.20 -5.57 0.53
CA LEU A 36 -10.40 -4.37 0.72
C LEU A 36 -10.99 -3.13 0.04
N ASN A 37 -11.85 -3.31 -0.98
CA ASN A 37 -12.50 -2.24 -1.74
C ASN A 37 -11.51 -1.17 -2.24
N ILE A 38 -10.41 -1.61 -2.87
CA ILE A 38 -9.32 -0.73 -3.31
C ILE A 38 -9.61 -0.14 -4.69
N LYS A 39 -9.74 1.19 -4.74
CA LYS A 39 -9.97 1.93 -5.99
C LYS A 39 -8.77 1.99 -6.94
N HIS A 40 -7.56 1.90 -6.42
CA HIS A 40 -6.33 2.12 -7.20
C HIS A 40 -5.56 0.81 -7.47
N LYS A 41 -6.14 -0.08 -8.31
CA LYS A 41 -5.59 -1.42 -8.62
C LYS A 41 -4.13 -1.40 -9.08
N ARG A 42 -3.74 -0.47 -9.97
CA ARG A 42 -2.34 -0.35 -10.42
C ARG A 42 -1.39 -0.03 -9.27
N THR A 43 -1.80 0.86 -8.37
CA THR A 43 -0.99 1.23 -7.20
C THR A 43 -0.89 0.07 -6.21
N PHE A 44 -2.00 -0.65 -5.99
CA PHE A 44 -2.00 -1.87 -5.18
C PHE A 44 -1.01 -2.90 -5.73
N ASN A 45 -1.09 -3.23 -7.02
CA ASN A 45 -0.17 -4.19 -7.66
C ASN A 45 1.30 -3.73 -7.57
N ASN A 46 1.56 -2.43 -7.63
CA ASN A 46 2.91 -1.90 -7.46
C ASN A 46 3.41 -2.08 -6.02
N LEU A 47 2.55 -1.91 -5.01
CA LEU A 47 2.90 -2.14 -3.61
C LEU A 47 3.09 -3.64 -3.32
N LEU A 48 2.30 -4.50 -3.97
CA LEU A 48 2.46 -5.96 -3.95
C LEU A 48 3.83 -6.38 -4.53
N LYS A 49 4.20 -5.87 -5.71
CA LYS A 49 5.52 -6.10 -6.33
C LYS A 49 6.69 -5.59 -5.51
N LYS A 50 6.44 -4.68 -4.55
CA LYS A 50 7.43 -4.10 -3.66
C LYS A 50 7.43 -4.74 -2.27
N GLU A 51 6.69 -5.83 -2.10
CA GLU A 51 6.59 -6.57 -0.83
C GLU A 51 6.13 -5.69 0.34
N VAL A 52 5.40 -4.62 0.03
CA VAL A 52 4.72 -3.77 1.03
C VAL A 52 3.36 -4.36 1.37
N ILE A 53 2.69 -4.89 0.35
CA ILE A 53 1.50 -5.72 0.51
C ILE A 53 1.94 -7.14 0.27
N ILE A 54 1.55 -8.04 1.16
CA ILE A 54 1.90 -9.45 1.07
C ILE A 54 0.62 -10.23 0.73
N GLN A 55 0.76 -11.16 -0.21
CA GLN A 55 -0.30 -12.08 -0.59
C GLN A 55 -0.11 -13.41 0.14
N ILE A 56 -1.18 -13.91 0.76
CA ILE A 56 -1.27 -15.26 1.31
C ILE A 56 -2.49 -15.91 0.67
N ALA A 57 -2.27 -16.91 -0.17
CA ALA A 57 -3.29 -17.52 -1.01
C ALA A 57 -4.06 -16.46 -1.84
N ASP A 58 -5.35 -16.28 -1.59
CA ASP A 58 -6.26 -15.32 -2.22
C ASP A 58 -6.43 -14.00 -1.44
N LYS A 59 -5.77 -13.89 -0.29
CA LYS A 59 -5.89 -12.76 0.64
C LYS A 59 -4.60 -11.93 0.67
N TYR A 60 -4.76 -10.70 1.16
CA TYR A 60 -3.71 -9.71 1.21
C TYR A 60 -3.70 -8.99 2.56
N TYR A 61 -2.51 -8.65 3.03
CA TYR A 61 -2.33 -7.76 4.17
C TYR A 61 -1.21 -6.76 3.89
N LEU A 62 -1.26 -5.62 4.56
CA LEU A 62 -0.23 -4.59 4.54
C LEU A 62 0.80 -4.91 5.60
N ASP A 63 2.05 -5.16 5.21
CA ASP A 63 3.15 -5.25 6.17
C ASP A 63 3.53 -3.82 6.61
N GLU A 64 3.19 -3.47 7.85
CA GLU A 64 3.42 -2.13 8.39
C GLU A 64 4.91 -1.79 8.48
N GLY A 65 5.77 -2.78 8.73
CA GLY A 65 7.22 -2.61 8.77
C GLY A 65 7.79 -2.31 7.39
N ALA A 66 7.37 -3.07 6.37
CA ALA A 66 7.71 -2.82 4.98
C ALA A 66 7.16 -1.47 4.50
N TRP A 67 5.93 -1.11 4.88
CA TRP A 67 5.32 0.18 4.57
C TRP A 67 6.09 1.37 5.15
N ALA A 68 6.50 1.28 6.42
CA ALA A 68 7.29 2.33 7.06
C ALA A 68 8.64 2.54 6.35
N LYS A 69 9.34 1.44 6.01
CA LYS A 69 10.59 1.47 5.24
C LYS A 69 10.39 2.05 3.84
N PHE A 70 9.36 1.60 3.14
CA PHE A 70 9.02 2.07 1.79
C PHE A 70 8.76 3.58 1.77
N ARG A 71 7.95 4.08 2.71
CA ARG A 71 7.69 5.52 2.85
C ARG A 71 8.95 6.33 3.11
N LYS A 72 9.84 5.84 3.98
CA LYS A 72 11.11 6.53 4.30
C LYS A 72 12.01 6.63 3.07
N SER A 73 12.13 5.53 2.31
CA SER A 73 12.89 5.49 1.05
C SER A 73 12.30 6.41 -0.01
N PHE A 74 10.96 6.44 -0.15
CA PHE A 74 10.29 7.30 -1.12
C PHE A 74 10.47 8.77 -0.77
N LYS A 75 10.28 9.16 0.49
CA LYS A 75 10.55 10.54 0.95
C LYS A 75 11.98 10.97 0.64
N ARG A 76 12.97 10.09 0.82
CA ARG A 76 14.37 10.38 0.51
C ARG A 76 14.61 10.65 -0.98
N LEU A 77 13.89 9.98 -1.88
CA LEU A 77 14.01 10.17 -3.33
C LEU A 77 13.40 11.49 -3.83
N PHE A 78 12.44 12.07 -3.10
CA PHE A 78 11.77 13.32 -3.46
C PHE A 78 12.16 14.51 -2.56
N LEU A 79 13.23 14.37 -1.77
CA LEU A 79 13.84 15.42 -0.94
C LEU A 79 15.05 16.08 -1.64
N ILE A 80 15.00 16.21 -2.96
CA ILE A 80 15.92 17.00 -3.78
C ILE A 80 15.10 18.06 -4.53
#